data_AF-G7N1P9-F1
#
_entry.id   AF-G7N1P9-F1
#
_cell.length_a   1.000
_cell.length_b   1.000
_cell.length_c   1.000
_cell.angle_alpha   90.00
_cell.angle_beta   90.00
_cell.angle_gamma   90.00
#
_symmetry.space_group_name_H-M   'P 1'
#
loop_
_entity.id
_entity.type
_entity.pdbx_description
1 polymer ?
#
loop_
_entity_poly.entity_id
_entity_poly.type
_entity_poly.pdbx_seq_one_letter_code
_entity_poly.pdbx_strand_id
1 'polypeptide(L)'
;YTSTTGSCNFETSSGNWTTACSLTQDSEDDLDWAIGSRIPAEALIPDSDHTPGSGKHFLYVNSSGSKEGSIARVTTSKSFPASLGMCTVRFWFYTIDPRSMGILKV
;
A
#
# COMPACT_ATOMS: atom_id res chain seq x y z
N TYR A 1 14.34 6.49 -7.25
CA TYR A 1 13.54 5.55 -6.45
C TYR A 1 12.77 4.51 -7.26
N THR A 2 12.81 4.53 -8.61
CA THR A 2 11.86 3.78 -9.47
C THR A 2 12.49 2.69 -10.35
N SER A 3 13.77 2.35 -10.15
CA SER A 3 14.46 1.34 -10.99
C SER A 3 14.34 -0.10 -10.49
N THR A 4 13.72 -0.32 -9.32
CA THR A 4 13.59 -1.64 -8.69
C THR A 4 12.12 -2.02 -8.61
N THR A 5 11.76 -3.22 -9.08
CA THR A 5 10.40 -3.76 -8.95
C THR A 5 9.93 -3.68 -7.51
N GLY A 6 8.71 -3.18 -7.26
CA GLY A 6 8.15 -3.04 -5.92
C GLY A 6 8.69 -1.85 -5.11
N SER A 7 9.70 -1.11 -5.59
CA SER A 7 10.13 0.14 -4.96
C SER A 7 9.24 1.28 -5.42
N CYS A 8 8.28 1.68 -4.59
CA CYS A 8 7.32 2.71 -4.94
C CYS A 8 7.04 3.69 -3.80
N ASN A 9 6.81 4.95 -4.19
CA ASN A 9 6.36 6.02 -3.32
C ASN A 9 4.93 6.50 -3.67
N PHE A 10 4.24 5.81 -4.58
CA PHE A 10 2.84 6.05 -4.96
C PHE A 10 2.50 7.43 -5.55
N GLU A 11 3.46 8.34 -5.70
CA GLU A 11 3.33 9.63 -6.37
C GLU A 11 3.26 9.48 -7.90
N THR A 12 2.13 8.96 -8.38
CA THR A 12 1.89 8.76 -9.81
C THR A 12 0.87 9.77 -10.34
N SER A 13 1.15 10.38 -11.48
CA SER A 13 0.28 11.41 -12.07
C SER A 13 -0.94 10.84 -12.80
N SER A 14 -0.97 9.53 -13.08
CA SER A 14 -1.96 8.88 -13.96
C SER A 14 -2.90 7.91 -13.27
N GLY A 15 -2.79 7.72 -11.95
CA GLY A 15 -3.61 6.75 -11.19
C GLY A 15 -3.30 5.28 -11.47
N ASN A 16 -2.40 4.97 -12.42
CA ASN A 16 -1.97 3.62 -12.74
C ASN A 16 -0.75 3.21 -11.89
N TRP A 17 -0.99 3.11 -10.58
CA TRP A 17 0.04 2.76 -9.60
C TRP A 17 0.56 1.33 -9.77
N THR A 18 -0.28 0.40 -10.24
CA THR A 18 0.13 -0.99 -10.50
C THR A 18 1.27 -1.05 -11.50
N THR A 19 1.14 -0.36 -12.64
CA THR A 19 2.19 -0.30 -13.66
C THR A 19 3.40 0.49 -13.17
N ALA A 20 3.19 1.67 -12.57
CA ALA A 20 4.28 2.53 -12.12
C ALA A 20 5.14 1.92 -11.00
N CYS A 21 4.52 1.16 -10.10
CA CYS A 21 5.17 0.49 -8.98
C CYS A 21 5.64 -0.94 -9.30
N SER A 22 5.28 -1.48 -10.47
CA SER A 22 5.40 -2.92 -10.76
C SER A 22 4.75 -3.80 -9.67
N LEU A 23 3.54 -3.41 -9.26
CA LEU A 23 2.71 -4.11 -8.30
C LEU A 23 1.43 -4.59 -9.00
N THR A 24 0.87 -5.68 -8.50
CA THR A 24 -0.36 -6.30 -8.98
C THR A 24 -1.24 -6.57 -7.77
N GLN A 25 -2.44 -5.98 -7.74
CA GLN A 25 -3.46 -6.38 -6.78
C GLN A 25 -4.16 -7.65 -7.28
N ASP A 26 -4.61 -8.45 -6.34
CA ASP A 26 -5.48 -9.59 -6.61
C ASP A 26 -6.91 -9.09 -6.77
N SER A 27 -7.55 -9.32 -7.92
CA SER A 27 -8.94 -8.90 -8.16
C SER A 27 -9.96 -9.94 -7.69
N GLU A 28 -9.49 -11.11 -7.27
CA GLU A 28 -10.35 -12.23 -6.86
C GLU A 28 -10.44 -12.37 -5.34
N ASP A 29 -9.82 -11.46 -4.58
CA ASP A 29 -9.95 -11.40 -3.13
C ASP A 29 -11.16 -10.56 -2.69
N ASP A 30 -11.28 -10.30 -1.38
CA ASP A 30 -12.47 -9.68 -0.83
C ASP A 30 -12.44 -8.14 -0.92
N LEU A 31 -11.26 -7.53 -1.07
CA LEU A 31 -11.03 -6.11 -0.85
C LEU A 31 -9.90 -5.58 -1.74
N ASP A 32 -10.20 -4.55 -2.52
CA ASP A 32 -9.21 -3.91 -3.39
C ASP A 32 -8.34 -2.88 -2.67
N TRP A 33 -7.08 -2.79 -3.10
CA TRP A 33 -6.18 -1.71 -2.72
C TRP A 33 -6.41 -0.48 -3.60
N ALA A 34 -6.40 0.70 -2.98
CA ALA A 34 -6.60 1.97 -3.66
C ALA A 34 -5.47 2.96 -3.33
N ILE A 35 -5.26 3.92 -4.23
CA ILE A 35 -4.41 5.09 -3.98
C ILE A 35 -5.27 6.16 -3.32
N GLY A 36 -4.86 6.59 -2.14
CA GLY A 36 -5.47 7.71 -1.42
C GLY A 36 -4.48 8.86 -1.33
N SER A 37 -5.00 10.08 -1.19
CA SER A 37 -4.19 11.24 -0.77
C SER A 37 -4.57 11.87 0.56
N ARG A 38 -5.67 11.38 1.13
CA ARG A 38 -6.21 11.67 2.46
C ARG A 38 -7.07 10.48 2.85
N ILE A 39 -7.00 10.03 4.10
CA ILE A 39 -8.02 9.10 4.59
C ILE A 39 -9.19 9.91 5.15
N PRO A 40 -10.44 9.68 4.71
CA PRO A 40 -11.61 10.43 5.21
C PRO A 40 -11.76 10.40 6.74
N ALA A 41 -11.39 9.29 7.38
CA ALA A 41 -11.39 9.16 8.85
C ALA A 41 -10.33 10.05 9.54
N GLU A 42 -9.24 10.37 8.85
CA GLU A 42 -8.16 11.24 9.32
C GLU A 42 -8.35 12.70 8.92
N ALA A 43 -9.41 13.03 8.15
CA ALA A 43 -9.73 14.41 7.81
C ALA A 43 -10.03 15.30 9.05
N LEU A 44 -10.23 14.68 10.22
CA LEU A 44 -10.42 15.31 11.52
C LEU A 44 -9.14 15.39 12.37
N ILE A 45 -8.02 14.79 11.94
CA ILE A 45 -6.75 14.78 12.68
C ILE A 45 -5.73 15.60 11.86
N PRO A 46 -5.20 16.71 12.41
CA PRO A 46 -4.25 17.53 11.68
C PRO A 46 -2.91 16.80 11.55
N ASP A 47 -2.50 16.57 10.30
CA ASP A 47 -1.18 16.13 9.82
C ASP A 47 -0.64 14.78 10.32
N SER A 48 -0.51 13.82 9.40
CA SER A 48 0.79 13.23 9.02
C SER A 48 0.62 12.11 8.01
N ASP A 49 0.53 12.44 6.73
CA ASP A 49 1.12 11.55 5.72
C ASP A 49 2.63 11.54 6.02
N HIS A 50 3.15 10.38 6.44
CA HIS A 50 4.54 10.20 6.83
C HIS A 50 5.53 10.16 5.65
N THR A 51 5.09 10.45 4.42
CA THR A 51 5.96 10.59 3.27
C THR A 51 6.90 11.80 3.46
N PRO A 52 8.23 11.63 3.59
CA PRO A 52 9.13 12.77 3.72
C PRO A 52 9.13 13.60 2.42
N GLY A 53 8.66 14.85 2.48
CA GLY A 53 8.62 15.77 1.34
C GLY A 53 7.21 16.17 0.91
N SER A 54 7.03 16.45 -0.39
CA SER A 54 5.75 16.89 -0.99
C SER A 54 4.82 15.75 -1.41
N GLY A 55 5.13 14.51 -1.01
CA GLY A 55 4.30 13.35 -1.33
C GLY A 55 3.00 13.39 -0.53
N LYS A 56 1.92 12.98 -1.18
CA LYS A 56 0.57 12.97 -0.61
C LYS A 56 -0.08 11.61 -0.75
N HIS A 57 0.50 10.67 -1.50
CA HIS A 57 -0.17 9.46 -1.95
C HIS A 57 0.38 8.22 -1.26
N PHE A 58 -0.54 7.35 -0.87
CA PHE A 58 -0.23 6.06 -0.27
C PHE A 58 -1.24 5.02 -0.73
N LEU A 59 -0.84 3.75 -0.64
CA LEU A 59 -1.72 2.63 -0.88
C LEU A 59 -2.49 2.32 0.41
N TYR A 60 -3.81 2.19 0.32
CA TYR A 60 -4.66 1.85 1.45
C TYR A 60 -5.72 0.82 1.06
N VAL A 61 -6.24 0.14 2.08
CA VAL A 61 -7.42 -0.71 1.99
C VAL A 61 -8.46 -0.20 2.97
N ASN A 62 -9.72 -0.15 2.55
CA ASN A 62 -10.83 0.23 3.43
C ASN A 62 -11.57 -1.04 3.89
N SER A 63 -11.38 -1.42 5.15
CA SER A 63 -12.05 -2.56 5.78
C SER A 63 -13.36 -2.19 6.48
N SER A 64 -13.84 -0.95 6.36
CA SER A 64 -15.09 -0.53 7.02
C SER A 64 -16.28 -1.36 6.51
N GLY A 65 -16.93 -2.07 7.43
CA GLY A 65 -18.07 -2.95 7.10
C GLY A 65 -17.68 -4.28 6.45
N SER A 66 -16.38 -4.60 6.33
CA SER A 66 -15.94 -5.92 5.86
C SER A 66 -16.18 -6.98 6.94
N LYS A 67 -16.23 -8.25 6.52
CA LYS A 67 -16.34 -9.38 7.45
C LYS A 67 -14.98 -9.70 8.04
N GLU A 68 -14.96 -10.28 9.24
CA GLU A 68 -13.74 -10.87 9.76
C GLU A 68 -13.24 -11.96 8.81
N GLY A 69 -11.95 -11.92 8.49
CA GLY A 69 -11.32 -12.83 7.54
C GLY A 69 -11.29 -12.34 6.09
N SER A 70 -11.88 -11.18 5.77
CA SER A 70 -11.71 -10.56 4.45
C SER A 70 -10.24 -10.23 4.16
N ILE A 71 -9.77 -10.56 2.96
CA ILE A 71 -8.37 -10.41 2.54
C ILE A 71 -8.27 -9.37 1.42
N ALA A 72 -7.22 -8.54 1.49
CA ALA A 72 -6.72 -7.71 0.41
C ALA A 72 -5.26 -8.07 0.14
N ARG A 73 -4.88 -8.30 -1.11
CA ARG A 73 -3.56 -8.80 -1.49
C ARG A 73 -2.95 -7.98 -2.63
N VAL A 74 -1.71 -7.56 -2.40
CA VAL A 74 -0.87 -6.94 -3.41
C VAL A 74 0.45 -7.70 -3.51
N THR A 75 0.90 -7.96 -4.73
CA THR A 75 2.16 -8.66 -5.00
C THR A 75 2.99 -7.88 -6.01
N THR A 76 4.27 -8.21 -6.15
CA THR A 76 5.09 -7.64 -7.23
C THR A 76 4.72 -8.29 -8.56
N SER A 77 4.58 -7.50 -9.62
CA SER A 77 4.24 -8.01 -10.96
C SER A 77 5.33 -8.91 -11.56
N LYS A 78 6.54 -8.86 -11.00
CA LYS A 78 7.66 -9.74 -11.36
C LYS A 78 8.30 -10.24 -10.07
N SER A 79 8.86 -11.45 -10.12
CA SER A 79 9.69 -11.96 -9.05
C SER A 79 10.97 -11.15 -8.93
N PHE A 80 11.44 -10.95 -7.71
CA PHE A 80 12.76 -10.37 -7.48
C PHE A 80 13.83 -11.28 -8.09
N PRO A 81 14.84 -10.73 -8.79
CA PRO A 81 15.93 -11.54 -9.32
C PRO A 81 16.67 -12.23 -8.18
N ALA A 82 17.18 -13.44 -8.44
CA ALA A 82 18.04 -14.13 -7.50
C ALA A 82 19.25 -13.23 -7.18
N SER A 83 19.51 -13.02 -5.89
CA SER A 83 20.65 -12.23 -5.43
C SER A 83 21.58 -13.12 -4.60
N LEU A 84 22.88 -12.85 -4.69
CA LEU A 84 23.87 -13.43 -3.78
C LEU A 84 23.93 -12.51 -2.55
N GLY A 85 23.27 -12.88 -1.45
CA GLY A 85 23.22 -12.08 -0.21
C GLY A 85 21.83 -11.97 0.41
N MET A 86 21.62 -10.93 1.23
CA MET A 86 20.34 -10.64 1.89
C MET A 86 19.45 -9.77 0.99
N CYS A 87 18.21 -10.22 0.74
CA CYS A 87 17.15 -9.40 0.14
C CYS A 87 16.26 -8.84 1.24
N THR A 88 16.15 -7.52 1.35
CA THR A 88 15.35 -6.85 2.38
C THR A 88 14.25 -6.03 1.75
N VAL A 89 13.02 -6.21 2.23
CA VAL A 89 11.90 -5.34 1.91
C VAL A 89 11.67 -4.39 3.08
N ARG A 90 11.51 -3.10 2.78
CA ARG A 90 11.18 -2.07 3.76
C ARG A 90 10.03 -1.24 3.22
N PHE A 91 9.03 -1.03 4.06
CA PHE A 91 7.89 -0.18 3.78
C PHE A 91 7.42 0.48 5.07
N TRP A 92 6.65 1.55 4.92
CA TRP A 92 5.94 2.21 6.01
C TRP A 92 4.48 1.77 5.97
N PHE A 93 3.88 1.54 7.13
CA PHE A 93 2.47 1.22 7.25
C PHE A 93 1.89 1.90 8.48
N TYR A 94 0.58 2.14 8.45
CA TYR A 94 -0.16 2.63 9.60
C TYR A 94 -1.58 2.09 9.56
N THR A 95 -2.26 2.14 10.71
CA THR A 95 -3.63 1.67 10.89
C THR A 95 -4.39 2.69 11.73
N ILE A 96 -5.63 3.00 11.34
CA ILE A 96 -6.38 4.12 11.94
C ILE A 96 -7.08 3.73 13.24
N ASP A 97 -7.70 2.54 13.30
CA ASP A 97 -8.41 2.08 14.49
C ASP A 97 -7.70 0.89 15.15
N PRO A 98 -7.08 1.08 16.33
CA PRO A 98 -6.47 -0.01 17.08
C PRO A 98 -7.48 -1.06 17.58
N ARG A 99 -8.80 -0.79 17.55
CA ARG A 99 -9.84 -1.73 18.01
C ARG A 99 -10.43 -2.59 16.90
N SER A 100 -10.21 -2.22 15.65
CA SER A 100 -10.67 -2.95 14.46
C SER A 100 -9.49 -3.30 13.54
N MET A 101 -8.35 -3.64 14.15
CA MET A 101 -7.12 -3.90 13.40
C MET A 101 -7.21 -5.22 12.62
N GLY A 102 -7.10 -5.10 11.30
CA GLY A 102 -6.71 -6.22 10.46
C GLY A 102 -5.24 -6.60 10.68
N ILE A 103 -4.83 -7.74 10.14
CA ILE A 103 -3.45 -8.21 10.21
C ILE A 103 -2.77 -7.91 8.88
N LEU A 104 -1.70 -7.13 8.88
CA LEU A 104 -0.80 -7.02 7.74
C LEU A 104 0.20 -8.18 7.77
N LYS A 105 0.15 -9.06 6.76
CA LYS A 105 1.08 -10.18 6.58
C LYS A 105 1.98 -9.90 5.38
N VAL A 106 3.28 -10.17 5.52
CA VAL A 106 4.30 -10.05 4.48
C VAL A 106 4.98 -11.39 4.28
#